data_AF-A0A0F9STY0-F1
#
_entry.id   AF-A0A0F9STY0-F1
#
_cell.length_a   1.000
_cell.length_b   1.000
_cell.length_c   1.000
_cell.angle_alpha   90.00
_cell.angle_beta   90.00
_cell.angle_gamma   90.00
#
_symmetry.space_group_name_H-M   'P 1'
#
loop_
_entity.id
_entity.type
_entity.pdbx_description
1 polymer ?
#
loop_
_entity_poly.entity_id
_entity_poly.type
_entity_poly.pdbx_seq_one_letter_code
_entity_poly.pdbx_strand_id
1 'polypeptide(L)'
;MSNELARIEDLENLDIDKHTEEEWDAAASSNAFLPRLQLLTSNSAKCKSGEFSTNHYALIQDQKFDDLGKNIDVLLITWQPKALETGDAIISSYDPNSDEFQRIQKKASERDSGCMYGPEFLVWIPAIKRFATFFMGTKTARRESGNVKALLKKAASLTSQECKNKKYTWYAPQVSECSTPFDMPNKDELLEACEQFNNPPKSDIEGVSEEEETRAR
;
A
#
# COMPACT_ATOMS: atom_id res chain seq x y z
N MET A 1 54.42 22.08 -18.49
CA MET A 1 53.40 21.24 -19.16
C MET A 1 52.17 21.28 -18.29
N SER A 2 51.13 22.00 -18.72
CA SER A 2 49.90 22.18 -17.94
C SER A 2 49.11 20.87 -17.99
N ASN A 3 48.77 20.34 -16.82
CA ASN A 3 47.95 19.14 -16.71
C ASN A 3 46.49 19.57 -16.85
N GLU A 4 45.93 19.42 -18.04
CA GLU A 4 44.52 19.70 -18.30
C GLU A 4 43.71 18.56 -17.67
N LEU A 5 43.06 18.84 -16.54
CA LEU A 5 42.14 17.91 -15.90
C LEU A 5 40.96 17.69 -16.86
N ALA A 6 40.74 16.44 -17.27
CA ALA A 6 39.58 16.05 -18.06
C ALA A 6 38.29 16.56 -17.38
N ARG A 7 37.40 17.16 -18.17
CA ARG A 7 36.17 17.77 -17.65
C ARG A 7 35.09 16.70 -17.55
N ILE A 8 34.19 16.84 -16.58
CA ILE A 8 33.03 15.93 -16.42
C ILE A 8 32.17 15.91 -17.70
N GLU A 9 32.13 17.03 -18.41
CA GLU A 9 31.48 17.22 -19.72
C GLU A 9 32.01 16.24 -20.80
N ASP A 10 33.27 15.78 -20.68
CA ASP A 10 33.89 14.82 -21.58
C ASP A 10 33.38 13.38 -21.35
N LEU A 11 32.79 13.11 -20.17
CA LEU A 11 32.21 11.80 -19.81
C LEU A 11 30.73 11.69 -20.20
N GLU A 12 29.98 12.79 -20.20
CA GLU A 12 28.53 12.80 -20.48
C GLU A 12 28.18 12.39 -21.92
N ASN A 13 29.14 12.45 -22.85
CA ASN A 13 28.96 12.07 -24.25
C ASN A 13 29.61 10.73 -24.61
N LEU A 14 30.14 10.00 -23.62
CA LEU A 14 30.69 8.67 -23.84
C LEU A 14 29.59 7.64 -23.60
N ASP A 15 29.25 6.90 -24.66
CA ASP A 15 28.38 5.72 -24.59
C ASP A 15 29.18 4.55 -24.00
N ILE A 16 29.40 4.62 -22.68
CA ILE A 16 30.21 3.65 -21.90
C ILE A 16 29.38 2.56 -21.26
N ASP A 17 28.07 2.77 -21.17
CA ASP A 17 27.16 1.84 -20.54
C ASP A 17 26.82 0.73 -21.51
N LYS A 18 27.24 -0.48 -21.13
CA LYS A 18 27.01 -1.70 -21.93
C LYS A 18 25.58 -2.23 -21.82
N HIS A 19 24.83 -1.68 -20.88
CA HIS A 19 23.51 -2.14 -20.50
C HIS A 19 22.50 -1.04 -20.76
N THR A 20 21.34 -1.40 -21.28
CA THR A 20 20.28 -0.44 -21.55
C THR A 20 19.57 -0.03 -20.26
N GLU A 21 18.89 1.11 -20.27
CA GLU A 21 17.98 1.50 -19.17
C GLU A 21 16.94 0.42 -18.88
N GLU A 22 16.49 -0.33 -19.89
CA GLU A 22 15.56 -1.45 -19.72
C GLU A 22 16.21 -2.66 -19.02
N GLU A 23 17.48 -2.94 -19.27
CA GLU A 23 18.24 -3.97 -18.54
C GLU A 23 18.54 -3.53 -17.10
N TRP A 24 18.79 -2.23 -16.90
CA TRP A 24 18.91 -1.64 -15.58
C TRP A 24 17.60 -1.74 -14.80
N ASP A 25 16.48 -1.35 -15.40
CA ASP A 25 15.15 -1.42 -14.80
C ASP A 25 14.77 -2.87 -14.47
N ALA A 26 15.07 -3.83 -15.35
CA ALA A 26 14.84 -5.24 -15.08
C ALA A 26 15.73 -5.80 -13.95
N ALA A 27 16.98 -5.33 -13.84
CA ALA A 27 17.91 -5.71 -12.78
C ALA A 27 17.58 -5.02 -11.44
N ALA A 28 17.04 -3.79 -11.49
CA ALA A 28 16.61 -3.01 -10.34
C ALA A 28 15.20 -3.40 -9.87
N SER A 29 14.37 -3.98 -10.75
CA SER A 29 13.04 -4.49 -10.42
C SER A 29 13.13 -5.84 -9.73
N SER A 30 13.53 -5.86 -8.45
CA SER A 30 13.17 -6.97 -7.57
C SER A 30 11.65 -7.02 -7.48
N ASN A 31 10.97 -8.01 -8.09
CA ASN A 31 9.52 -8.29 -8.01
C ASN A 31 8.73 -7.25 -7.20
N ALA A 32 8.52 -6.06 -7.78
CA ALA A 32 8.17 -4.89 -6.99
C ALA A 32 6.74 -5.04 -6.47
N PHE A 33 6.58 -5.32 -5.17
CA PHE A 33 5.28 -5.49 -4.56
C PHE A 33 4.35 -4.32 -4.91
N LEU A 34 3.07 -4.64 -5.16
CA LEU A 34 2.07 -3.61 -5.36
C LEU A 34 2.06 -2.64 -4.17
N PRO A 35 2.14 -1.33 -4.39
CA PRO A 35 2.16 -0.36 -3.31
C PRO A 35 0.85 -0.44 -2.50
N ARG A 36 0.92 -0.06 -1.24
CA ARG A 36 -0.22 -0.09 -0.33
C ARG A 36 -0.90 1.27 -0.27
N LEU A 37 -2.17 1.30 -0.62
CA LEU A 37 -3.07 2.43 -0.36
C LEU A 37 -3.54 2.37 1.10
N GLN A 38 -3.32 3.45 1.86
CA GLN A 38 -3.72 3.51 3.27
C GLN A 38 -4.25 4.89 3.66
N LEU A 39 -5.37 4.93 4.38
CA LEU A 39 -5.80 6.13 5.09
C LEU A 39 -4.92 6.35 6.33
N LEU A 40 -4.14 7.42 6.36
CA LEU A 40 -3.36 7.81 7.52
C LEU A 40 -4.20 8.68 8.45
N THR A 41 -4.19 8.33 9.75
CA THR A 41 -4.99 9.00 10.79
C THR A 41 -4.06 9.59 11.84
N SER A 42 -4.60 10.34 12.80
CA SER A 42 -3.82 10.95 13.88
C SER A 42 -2.94 9.97 14.68
N ASN A 43 -3.24 8.67 14.64
CA ASN A 43 -2.45 7.66 15.35
C ASN A 43 -1.29 7.07 14.52
N SER A 44 -1.25 7.34 13.21
CA SER A 44 -0.15 6.91 12.33
C SER A 44 1.15 7.61 12.70
N ALA A 45 2.28 6.88 12.69
CA ALA A 45 3.59 7.41 13.09
C ALA A 45 3.98 8.69 12.31
N LYS A 46 3.85 8.65 10.96
CA LYS A 46 4.11 9.80 10.08
C LYS A 46 3.21 11.03 10.36
N CYS A 47 1.98 10.81 10.85
CA CYS A 47 1.12 11.92 11.25
C CYS A 47 1.51 12.49 12.62
N LYS A 48 1.94 11.63 13.56
CA LYS A 48 2.42 12.05 14.88
C LYS A 48 3.72 12.85 14.80
N SER A 49 4.61 12.51 13.87
CA SER A 49 5.84 13.26 13.63
C SER A 49 5.62 14.57 12.86
N GLY A 50 4.41 14.80 12.33
CA GLY A 50 4.08 15.98 11.52
C GLY A 50 4.57 15.91 10.08
N GLU A 51 5.14 14.78 9.65
CA GLU A 51 5.60 14.55 8.27
C GLU A 51 4.47 14.33 7.27
N PHE A 52 3.27 13.97 7.75
CA PHE A 52 2.14 13.64 6.89
C PHE A 52 0.81 14.16 7.44
N SER A 53 -0.04 14.65 6.55
CA SER A 53 -1.35 15.21 6.88
C SER A 53 -2.30 14.15 7.44
N THR A 54 -3.02 14.47 8.51
CA THR A 54 -4.04 13.57 9.07
C THR A 54 -5.25 13.46 8.15
N ASN A 55 -5.82 12.25 8.07
CA ASN A 55 -7.02 11.91 7.29
C ASN A 55 -6.81 12.04 5.77
N HIS A 56 -5.58 11.80 5.32
CA HIS A 56 -5.20 11.72 3.92
C HIS A 56 -4.89 10.28 3.54
N TYR A 57 -5.16 9.95 2.29
CA TYR A 57 -4.74 8.68 1.68
C TYR A 57 -3.29 8.79 1.25
N ALA A 58 -2.48 7.83 1.67
CA ALA A 58 -1.11 7.66 1.24
C ALA A 58 -1.01 6.47 0.29
N LEU A 59 -0.24 6.62 -0.78
CA LEU A 59 0.33 5.47 -1.49
C LEU A 59 1.70 5.18 -0.88
N ILE A 60 1.86 3.98 -0.35
CA ILE A 60 3.04 3.57 0.41
C ILE A 60 3.78 2.51 -0.39
N GLN A 61 5.04 2.77 -0.68
CA GLN A 61 5.97 1.81 -1.27
C GLN A 61 7.29 1.93 -0.52
N ASP A 62 7.73 0.84 0.09
CA ASP A 62 8.88 0.82 0.99
C ASP A 62 8.76 1.92 2.06
N GLN A 63 9.70 2.86 2.10
CA GLN A 63 9.72 3.98 3.03
C GLN A 63 9.14 5.29 2.45
N LYS A 64 8.60 5.24 1.24
CA LYS A 64 8.04 6.40 0.54
C LYS A 64 6.52 6.48 0.76
N PHE A 65 6.05 7.69 1.07
CA PHE A 65 4.64 8.01 1.31
C PHE A 65 4.22 9.14 0.37
N ASP A 66 3.51 8.81 -0.69
CA ASP A 66 2.94 9.81 -1.61
C ASP A 66 1.54 10.23 -1.11
N ASP A 67 1.36 11.52 -0.81
CA ASP A 67 0.07 12.07 -0.36
C ASP A 67 -0.90 12.25 -1.53
N LEU A 68 -2.00 11.50 -1.50
CA LEU A 68 -3.05 11.54 -2.51
C LEU A 68 -4.23 12.45 -2.11
N GLY A 69 -4.20 13.03 -0.91
CA GLY A 69 -5.24 13.90 -0.38
C GLY A 69 -6.33 13.17 0.40
N LYS A 70 -7.37 13.93 0.79
CA LYS A 70 -8.47 13.46 1.66
C LYS A 70 -9.49 12.57 0.95
N ASN A 71 -9.62 12.76 -0.36
CA ASN A 71 -10.58 12.06 -1.20
C ASN A 71 -9.87 11.62 -2.47
N ILE A 72 -10.06 10.37 -2.86
CA ILE A 72 -9.48 9.82 -4.08
C ILE A 72 -10.53 9.02 -4.84
N ASP A 73 -10.48 9.09 -6.16
CA ASP A 73 -11.27 8.23 -7.03
C ASP A 73 -10.44 7.00 -7.43
N VAL A 74 -11.08 5.84 -7.41
CA VAL A 74 -10.45 4.55 -7.72
C VAL A 74 -11.39 3.67 -8.55
N LEU A 75 -10.81 2.72 -9.27
CA LEU A 75 -11.52 1.56 -9.80
C LEU A 75 -11.21 0.36 -8.91
N LEU A 76 -12.24 -0.26 -8.34
CA LEU A 76 -12.10 -1.49 -7.55
C LEU A 76 -12.08 -2.68 -8.52
N ILE A 77 -11.06 -3.54 -8.46
CA ILE A 77 -10.85 -4.58 -9.49
C ILE A 77 -11.25 -5.95 -8.97
N THR A 78 -10.55 -6.42 -7.95
CA THR A 78 -10.76 -7.72 -7.30
C THR A 78 -10.41 -7.63 -5.83
N TRP A 79 -10.56 -8.74 -5.09
CA TRP A 79 -10.20 -8.81 -3.68
C TRP A 79 -9.74 -10.21 -3.31
N GLN A 80 -8.99 -10.30 -2.21
CA GLN A 80 -8.60 -11.56 -1.58
C GLN A 80 -8.65 -11.44 -0.05
N PRO A 81 -8.83 -12.53 0.69
CA PRO A 81 -8.67 -12.50 2.14
C PRO A 81 -7.20 -12.29 2.50
N LYS A 82 -6.95 -11.52 3.56
CA LYS A 82 -5.62 -11.29 4.11
C LYS A 82 -5.67 -11.28 5.64
N ALA A 83 -4.71 -11.94 6.25
CA ALA A 83 -4.34 -11.82 7.64
C ALA A 83 -2.93 -11.24 7.70
N LEU A 84 -2.70 -10.30 8.60
CA LEU A 84 -1.46 -9.55 8.74
C LEU A 84 -1.09 -9.45 10.21
N GLU A 85 0.12 -9.88 10.58
CA GLU A 85 0.74 -9.57 11.87
C GLU A 85 1.87 -8.57 11.64
N THR A 86 1.88 -7.52 12.47
CA THR A 86 2.89 -6.47 12.48
C THR A 86 3.62 -6.51 13.82
N GLY A 87 4.94 -6.36 13.79
CA GLY A 87 5.84 -6.49 14.93
C GLY A 87 7.29 -6.54 14.43
N ASP A 88 8.16 -7.29 15.11
CA ASP A 88 9.58 -7.48 14.72
C ASP A 88 9.73 -8.10 13.33
N ALA A 89 8.77 -8.93 12.93
CA ALA A 89 8.61 -9.41 11.57
C ALA A 89 7.18 -9.16 11.09
N ILE A 90 7.06 -8.80 9.81
CA ILE A 90 5.77 -8.71 9.15
C ILE A 90 5.40 -10.09 8.63
N ILE A 91 4.21 -10.59 8.99
CA ILE A 91 3.69 -11.88 8.51
C ILE A 91 2.39 -11.63 7.77
N SER A 92 2.32 -12.04 6.50
CA SER A 92 1.09 -12.03 5.70
C SER A 92 0.64 -13.44 5.33
N SER A 93 -0.64 -13.74 5.54
CA SER A 93 -1.28 -14.98 5.07
C SER A 93 -2.55 -14.67 4.29
N TYR A 94 -2.72 -15.34 3.15
CA TYR A 94 -3.85 -15.15 2.23
C TYR A 94 -4.77 -16.37 2.14
N ASP A 95 -4.44 -17.50 2.78
CA ASP A 95 -5.29 -18.69 2.82
C ASP A 95 -6.09 -18.75 4.14
N PRO A 96 -7.42 -18.54 4.13
CA PRO A 96 -8.26 -18.62 5.32
C PRO A 96 -8.25 -19.97 6.03
N ASN A 97 -7.85 -21.03 5.34
CA ASN A 97 -7.80 -22.38 5.89
C ASN A 97 -6.45 -22.71 6.54
N SER A 98 -5.43 -21.85 6.35
CA SER A 98 -4.13 -22.06 6.98
C SER A 98 -4.19 -21.79 8.48
N ASP A 99 -3.44 -22.57 9.26
CA ASP A 99 -3.30 -22.39 10.70
C ASP A 99 -2.83 -20.96 11.05
N GLU A 100 -1.96 -20.40 10.21
CA GLU A 100 -1.39 -19.07 10.37
C GLU A 100 -2.45 -17.96 10.22
N PHE A 101 -3.32 -18.07 9.21
CA PHE A 101 -4.42 -17.12 9.04
C PHE A 101 -5.38 -17.19 10.22
N GLN A 102 -5.75 -18.39 10.65
CA GLN A 102 -6.68 -18.58 11.77
C GLN A 102 -6.09 -18.08 13.10
N ARG A 103 -4.78 -18.29 13.31
CA ARG A 103 -4.02 -17.77 14.45
C ARG A 103 -4.06 -16.24 14.49
N ILE A 104 -3.71 -15.57 13.38
CA ILE A 104 -3.71 -14.10 13.29
C ILE A 104 -5.15 -13.56 13.45
N GLN A 105 -6.14 -14.19 12.81
CA GLN A 105 -7.54 -13.80 12.92
C GLN A 105 -8.04 -13.85 14.37
N LYS A 106 -7.65 -14.89 15.13
CA LYS A 106 -8.00 -15.02 16.55
C LYS A 106 -7.36 -13.89 17.37
N LYS A 107 -6.06 -13.65 17.21
CA LYS A 107 -5.32 -12.57 17.89
C LYS A 107 -5.78 -11.16 17.53
N ALA A 108 -6.28 -10.93 16.31
CA ALA A 108 -6.79 -9.63 15.86
C ALA A 108 -8.03 -9.13 16.63
N SER A 109 -8.62 -9.96 17.48
CA SER A 109 -9.68 -9.56 18.40
C SER A 109 -9.14 -8.86 19.65
N GLU A 110 -7.90 -9.18 20.03
CA GLU A 110 -7.19 -8.62 21.18
C GLU A 110 -6.73 -7.19 20.88
N ARG A 111 -6.59 -6.39 21.94
CA ARG A 111 -6.16 -4.99 21.82
C ARG A 111 -4.64 -4.96 21.68
N ASP A 112 -4.15 -4.10 20.78
CA ASP A 112 -2.71 -3.84 20.59
C ASP A 112 -1.90 -5.11 20.25
N SER A 113 -2.53 -6.13 19.63
CA SER A 113 -1.90 -7.42 19.31
C SER A 113 -1.02 -7.43 18.07
N GLY A 114 -0.90 -6.30 17.36
CA GLY A 114 -0.25 -6.22 16.05
C GLY A 114 -0.95 -6.98 14.92
N CYS A 115 -2.04 -7.71 15.23
CA CYS A 115 -2.74 -8.59 14.29
C CYS A 115 -3.97 -7.92 13.66
N MET A 116 -4.13 -8.11 12.37
CA MET A 116 -5.24 -7.62 11.55
C MET A 116 -5.71 -8.72 10.60
N TYR A 117 -6.98 -8.67 10.21
CA TYR A 117 -7.50 -9.54 9.16
C TYR A 117 -8.63 -8.84 8.42
N GLY A 118 -8.90 -9.22 7.18
CA GLY A 118 -9.98 -8.66 6.40
C GLY A 118 -9.78 -8.88 4.90
N PRO A 119 -10.66 -8.31 4.07
CA PRO A 119 -10.43 -8.28 2.64
C PRO A 119 -9.35 -7.25 2.30
N GLU A 120 -8.44 -7.63 1.41
CA GLU A 120 -7.58 -6.71 0.68
C GLU A 120 -8.12 -6.59 -0.74
N PHE A 121 -8.18 -5.37 -1.27
CA PHE A 121 -8.67 -5.08 -2.61
C PHE A 121 -7.52 -4.68 -3.52
N LEU A 122 -7.55 -5.12 -4.77
CA LEU A 122 -6.76 -4.53 -5.85
C LEU A 122 -7.52 -3.32 -6.39
N VAL A 123 -6.85 -2.16 -6.43
CA VAL A 123 -7.44 -0.91 -6.92
C VAL A 123 -6.55 -0.26 -7.97
N TRP A 124 -7.17 0.40 -8.94
CA TRP A 124 -6.50 1.32 -9.87
C TRP A 124 -6.79 2.76 -9.45
N ILE A 125 -5.75 3.59 -9.38
CA ILE A 125 -5.82 5.00 -8.98
C ILE A 125 -5.57 5.85 -10.23
N PRO A 126 -6.63 6.37 -10.88
CA PRO A 126 -6.50 7.01 -12.19
C PRO A 126 -5.66 8.29 -12.16
N ALA A 127 -5.72 9.06 -11.07
CA ALA A 127 -5.01 10.34 -10.92
C ALA A 127 -3.50 10.21 -11.07
N ILE A 128 -2.94 9.05 -10.72
CA ILE A 128 -1.50 8.76 -10.78
C ILE A 128 -1.17 7.57 -11.69
N LYS A 129 -2.18 6.96 -12.31
CA LYS A 129 -2.05 5.80 -13.20
C LYS A 129 -1.27 4.65 -12.57
N ARG A 130 -1.64 4.27 -11.33
CA ARG A 130 -1.00 3.17 -10.57
C ARG A 130 -2.01 2.19 -9.99
N PHE A 131 -1.62 0.92 -9.93
CA PHE A 131 -2.30 -0.08 -9.13
C PHE A 131 -1.82 -0.07 -7.69
N ALA A 132 -2.69 -0.42 -6.76
CA ALA A 132 -2.36 -0.51 -5.34
C ALA A 132 -3.20 -1.59 -4.63
N THR A 133 -2.72 -2.04 -3.48
CA THR A 133 -3.48 -2.85 -2.53
C THR A 133 -4.18 -1.97 -1.51
N PHE A 134 -5.44 -2.28 -1.20
CA PHE A 134 -6.21 -1.55 -0.18
C PHE A 134 -6.76 -2.53 0.86
N PHE A 135 -6.07 -2.61 2.00
CA PHE A 135 -6.38 -3.58 3.04
C PHE A 135 -7.38 -3.05 4.08
N MET A 136 -8.54 -3.71 4.17
CA MET A 136 -9.60 -3.39 5.13
C MET A 136 -9.46 -4.22 6.42
N GLY A 137 -8.28 -4.16 7.04
CA GLY A 137 -7.86 -5.06 8.13
C GLY A 137 -8.33 -4.69 9.54
N THR A 138 -8.87 -3.49 9.77
CA THR A 138 -9.35 -3.05 11.09
C THR A 138 -10.82 -3.40 11.30
N LYS A 139 -11.29 -3.47 12.56
CA LYS A 139 -12.71 -3.77 12.86
C LYS A 139 -13.67 -2.82 12.15
N THR A 140 -13.36 -1.52 12.07
CA THR A 140 -14.21 -0.54 11.39
C THR A 140 -14.12 -0.67 9.87
N ALA A 141 -12.90 -0.82 9.32
CA ALA A 141 -12.72 -1.01 7.89
C ALA A 141 -13.41 -2.29 7.38
N ARG A 142 -13.33 -3.40 8.13
CA ARG A 142 -14.05 -4.63 7.81
C ARG A 142 -15.56 -4.43 7.71
N ARG A 143 -16.17 -3.57 8.54
CA ARG A 143 -17.61 -3.29 8.46
C ARG A 143 -17.97 -2.56 7.16
N GLU A 144 -17.11 -1.66 6.71
CA GLU A 144 -17.30 -0.92 5.47
C GLU A 144 -16.98 -1.75 4.21
N SER A 145 -16.19 -2.82 4.34
CA SER A 145 -15.77 -3.65 3.21
C SER A 145 -16.91 -4.25 2.38
N GLY A 146 -18.11 -4.40 2.96
CA GLY A 146 -19.31 -4.81 2.23
C GLY A 146 -19.71 -3.80 1.15
N ASN A 147 -19.61 -2.50 1.46
CA ASN A 147 -19.88 -1.41 0.52
C ASN A 147 -18.79 -1.37 -0.56
N VAL A 148 -17.52 -1.58 -0.18
CA VAL A 148 -16.41 -1.64 -1.15
C VAL A 148 -16.62 -2.81 -2.12
N LYS A 149 -17.00 -3.99 -1.59
CA LYS A 149 -17.27 -5.18 -2.41
C LYS A 149 -18.44 -4.99 -3.38
N ALA A 150 -19.48 -4.24 -2.99
CA ALA A 150 -20.61 -3.92 -3.87
C ALA A 150 -20.21 -3.06 -5.08
N LEU A 151 -19.05 -2.41 -5.01
CA LEU A 151 -18.49 -1.54 -6.05
C LEU A 151 -17.34 -2.20 -6.84
N LEU A 152 -17.14 -3.51 -6.70
CA LEU A 152 -16.20 -4.24 -7.57
C LEU A 152 -16.53 -4.01 -9.05
N LYS A 153 -15.49 -3.76 -9.84
CA LYS A 153 -15.52 -3.42 -11.27
C LYS A 153 -16.25 -2.12 -11.58
N LYS A 154 -16.39 -1.24 -10.59
CA LYS A 154 -16.99 0.10 -10.73
C LYS A 154 -16.05 1.17 -10.20
N ALA A 155 -16.26 2.38 -10.68
CA ALA A 155 -15.67 3.59 -10.15
C ALA A 155 -16.21 3.87 -8.74
N ALA A 156 -15.34 4.25 -7.81
CA ALA A 156 -15.71 4.65 -6.46
C ALA A 156 -14.84 5.78 -5.94
N SER A 157 -15.41 6.58 -5.04
CA SER A 157 -14.70 7.62 -4.31
C SER A 157 -14.45 7.13 -2.89
N LEU A 158 -13.18 7.11 -2.49
CA LEU A 158 -12.73 6.82 -1.14
C LEU A 158 -12.55 8.14 -0.39
N THR A 159 -13.16 8.22 0.80
CA THR A 159 -13.15 9.38 1.67
C THR A 159 -12.89 8.95 3.12
N SER A 160 -12.64 9.90 4.01
CA SER A 160 -12.53 9.63 5.45
C SER A 160 -13.82 10.01 6.18
N GLN A 161 -14.31 9.11 7.02
CA GLN A 161 -15.47 9.33 7.88
C GLN A 161 -15.03 9.43 9.34
N GLU A 162 -15.48 10.48 10.03
CA GLU A 162 -15.35 10.57 11.49
C GLU A 162 -16.22 9.52 12.18
N CYS A 163 -15.58 8.69 12.99
CA CYS A 163 -16.22 7.74 13.89
C CYS A 163 -15.98 8.20 15.33
N LYS A 164 -17.03 8.19 16.16
CA LYS A 164 -16.91 8.57 17.56
C LYS A 164 -17.69 7.68 18.50
N ASN A 165 -17.15 7.49 19.70
CA ASN A 165 -17.85 6.94 20.84
C ASN A 165 -17.62 7.86 22.06
N LYS A 166 -18.07 7.45 23.25
CA LYS A 166 -17.94 8.27 24.47
C LYS A 166 -16.48 8.56 24.89
N LYS A 167 -15.52 7.76 24.45
CA LYS A 167 -14.11 7.80 24.89
C LYS A 167 -13.14 8.21 23.79
N TYR A 168 -13.46 7.91 22.53
CA TYR A 168 -12.53 8.03 21.42
C TYR A 168 -13.23 8.58 20.17
N THR A 169 -12.50 9.40 19.43
CA THR A 169 -12.80 9.80 18.06
C THR A 169 -11.68 9.27 17.17
N TRP A 170 -12.04 8.66 16.04
CA TRP A 170 -11.10 8.14 15.06
C TRP A 170 -11.69 8.31 13.66
N TYR A 171 -10.87 8.19 12.63
CA TYR A 171 -11.32 8.24 11.24
C TYR A 171 -11.20 6.86 10.61
N ALA A 172 -12.14 6.53 9.74
CA ALA A 172 -12.16 5.29 8.99
C ALA A 172 -12.42 5.56 7.50
N PRO A 173 -12.00 4.65 6.61
CA PRO A 173 -12.39 4.74 5.21
C PRO A 173 -13.90 4.66 5.04
N GLN A 174 -14.43 5.43 4.10
CA GLN A 174 -15.80 5.38 3.62
C GLN A 174 -15.77 5.37 2.09
N VAL A 175 -16.62 4.54 1.48
CA VAL A 175 -16.71 4.43 0.02
C VAL A 175 -18.07 4.87 -0.49
N SER A 176 -18.09 5.49 -1.67
CA SER A 176 -19.31 5.86 -2.39
C SER A 176 -19.13 5.66 -3.89
N GLU A 177 -20.23 5.58 -4.65
CA GLU A 177 -20.15 5.54 -6.11
C GLU A 177 -19.50 6.83 -6.65
N CYS A 178 -18.56 6.67 -7.58
CA CYS A 178 -17.94 7.80 -8.26
C CYS A 178 -18.61 8.01 -9.62
N SER A 179 -19.01 9.25 -9.90
CA SER A 179 -19.54 9.66 -11.20
C SER A 179 -18.50 10.34 -12.09
N THR A 180 -17.31 10.62 -11.56
CA THR A 180 -16.22 11.28 -12.31
C THR A 180 -15.65 10.29 -13.34
N PRO A 181 -15.70 10.62 -14.64
CA PRO A 181 -15.05 9.80 -15.67
C PRO A 181 -13.53 9.81 -15.47
N PHE A 182 -12.88 8.68 -15.71
CA PHE A 182 -11.43 8.58 -15.65
C PHE A 182 -10.86 7.56 -16.65
N ASP A 183 -9.56 7.68 -16.91
CA ASP A 183 -8.83 6.77 -17.79
C ASP A 183 -8.75 5.37 -17.19
N MET A 184 -9.17 4.38 -17.98
CA MET A 184 -9.03 2.97 -17.64
C MET A 184 -7.57 2.51 -17.83
N PRO A 185 -7.07 1.58 -17.00
CA PRO A 185 -5.75 1.01 -17.22
C PRO A 185 -5.70 0.22 -18.53
N ASN A 186 -4.50 0.02 -19.07
CA ASN A 186 -4.33 -0.92 -20.18
C ASN A 186 -4.79 -2.33 -19.72
N LYS A 187 -5.41 -3.08 -20.63
CA LYS A 187 -5.84 -4.45 -20.38
C LYS A 187 -4.68 -5.35 -19.94
N ASP A 188 -3.51 -5.20 -20.56
CA ASP A 188 -2.35 -6.05 -20.26
C ASP A 188 -1.79 -5.73 -18.87
N GLU A 189 -1.62 -4.45 -18.54
CA GLU A 189 -1.25 -3.99 -17.20
C GLU A 189 -2.24 -4.43 -16.12
N LEU A 190 -3.55 -4.40 -16.45
CA LEU A 190 -4.60 -4.87 -15.54
C LEU A 190 -4.47 -6.37 -15.26
N LEU A 191 -4.18 -7.17 -16.29
CA LEU A 191 -4.00 -8.61 -16.14
C LEU A 191 -2.74 -8.94 -15.34
N GLU A 192 -1.65 -8.22 -15.60
CA GLU A 192 -0.40 -8.35 -14.84
C GLU A 192 -0.61 -7.99 -13.35
N ALA A 193 -1.26 -6.86 -13.06
CA ALA A 193 -1.58 -6.47 -11.70
C ALA A 193 -2.51 -7.49 -10.99
N CYS A 194 -3.45 -8.09 -11.73
CA CYS A 194 -4.29 -9.16 -11.19
C CYS A 194 -3.48 -10.42 -10.87
N GLU A 195 -2.53 -10.81 -11.73
CA GLU A 195 -1.69 -11.98 -11.54
C GLU A 195 -0.77 -11.79 -10.32
N GLN A 196 -0.13 -10.63 -10.23
CA GLN A 196 0.71 -10.25 -9.08
C GLN A 196 -0.10 -10.24 -7.78
N PHE A 197 -1.32 -9.71 -7.82
CA PHE A 197 -2.18 -9.62 -6.65
C PHE A 197 -2.67 -10.99 -6.16
N ASN A 198 -3.09 -11.88 -7.07
CA ASN A 198 -3.67 -13.17 -6.72
C ASN A 198 -2.61 -14.23 -6.37
N ASN A 199 -1.36 -14.02 -6.78
CA ASN A 199 -0.24 -14.91 -6.49
C ASN A 199 0.85 -14.16 -5.71
N PRO A 200 0.56 -13.64 -4.50
CA PRO A 200 1.59 -13.02 -3.68
C PRO A 200 2.64 -14.09 -3.34
N PRO A 201 3.93 -13.71 -3.20
CA PRO A 201 4.97 -14.62 -2.74
C PRO A 201 4.52 -15.36 -1.48
N LYS A 202 4.71 -16.69 -1.46
CA LYS A 202 4.33 -17.53 -0.33
C LYS A 202 5.25 -17.20 0.84
N SER A 203 4.73 -16.41 1.77
CA SER A 203 5.34 -16.01 3.05
C SER A 203 6.68 -15.28 2.94
N ASP A 204 6.62 -13.95 2.97
CA ASP A 204 7.77 -13.12 3.32
C ASP A 204 7.69 -12.82 4.82
N ILE A 205 8.64 -13.38 5.56
CA ILE A 205 9.02 -12.85 6.87
C ILE A 205 9.95 -11.68 6.54
N GLU A 206 9.39 -10.50 6.34
CA GLU A 206 10.20 -9.28 6.26
C GLU A 206 10.67 -8.95 7.69
N GLY A 207 11.96 -9.21 7.96
CA GLY A 207 12.59 -8.76 9.20
C GLY A 207 12.75 -7.25 9.16
N VAL A 208 12.28 -6.56 10.19
CA VAL A 208 12.53 -5.11 10.33
C VAL A 208 14.02 -4.93 10.62
N SER A 209 14.74 -4.18 9.78
CA SER A 209 16.12 -3.81 10.09
C SER A 209 16.17 -3.00 11.38
N GLU A 210 17.01 -3.43 12.32
CA GLU A 210 17.21 -2.83 13.63
C GLU A 210 17.83 -1.42 13.53
N GLU A 211 17.04 -0.38 13.23
CA GLU A 211 17.51 1.01 13.35
C GLU A 211 16.61 1.93 14.21
N GLU A 212 15.43 1.49 14.66
CA GLU A 212 14.51 2.36 15.43
C GLU A 212 14.39 2.06 16.94
N GLU A 213 15.13 1.10 17.51
CA GLU A 213 14.91 0.69 18.91
C GLU A 213 15.62 1.52 20.00
N THR A 214 16.34 2.59 19.67
CA THR A 214 17.09 3.36 20.70
C THR A 214 16.42 4.62 21.26
N ARG A 215 15.15 4.93 20.94
CA ARG A 215 14.50 6.13 21.50
C ARG A 215 13.04 5.97 21.93
N ALA A 216 12.81 5.19 22.99
CA ALA A 216 11.76 5.48 23.97
C ALA A 216 11.98 4.67 25.26
N ARG A 217 12.67 5.26 26.24
CA ARG A 217 12.48 4.96 27.66
C ARG A 217 11.86 6.18 28.32
#